data_AF-A0A1W9TIF5-F1
#
_entry.id   AF-A0A1W9TIF5-F1
#
_cell.length_a   1.000
_cell.length_b   1.000
_cell.length_c   1.000
_cell.angle_alpha   90.00
_cell.angle_beta   90.00
_cell.angle_gamma   90.00
#
_symmetry.space_group_name_H-M   'P 1'
#
loop_
_entity.id
_entity.type
_entity.pdbx_description
1 polymer ?
#
loop_
_entity_poly.entity_id
_entity_poly.type
_entity_poly.pdbx_seq_one_letter_code
_entity_poly.pdbx_strand_id
1 'polypeptide(L)' 'MLKKMEAKMKFENGLKKIDEIIEQLENGEIELEESVGKYEEAMKVLGECKKILDNVEGKLKKVVSDEEGKIKITDFE' A
#
# COMPACT_ATOMS: atom_id res chain seq x y z
N MET A 1 -0.84 13.88 12.07
CA MET A 1 -1.86 13.88 10.96
C MET A 1 -1.30 13.79 9.53
N LEU A 2 -0.34 14.65 9.12
CA LEU A 2 0.17 14.73 7.74
C LEU A 2 0.68 13.38 7.18
N LYS A 3 1.40 12.61 7.99
CA LYS A 3 1.92 11.28 7.63
C LYS A 3 0.85 10.24 7.30
N LYS A 4 -0.34 10.35 7.89
CA LYS A 4 -1.47 9.44 7.61
C LYS A 4 -2.09 9.75 6.25
N MET A 5 -2.18 11.03 5.89
CA MET A 5 -2.63 11.47 4.57
C MET A 5 -1.62 11.08 3.49
N GLU A 6 -0.32 11.22 3.75
CA GLU A 6 0.73 10.79 2.82
C GLU A 6 0.70 9.27 2.59
N ALA A 7 0.57 8.47 3.67
CA ALA A 7 0.44 7.02 3.57
C ALA A 7 -0.82 6.60 2.77
N LYS A 8 -1.95 7.28 3.00
CA LYS A 8 -3.18 7.06 2.24
C LYS A 8 -2.98 7.38 0.76
N MET A 9 -2.39 8.53 0.43
CA MET A 9 -2.12 8.91 -0.95
C MET A 9 -1.18 7.93 -1.65
N LYS A 10 -0.13 7.46 -0.97
CA LYS A 10 0.78 6.43 -1.51
C LYS A 10 0.06 5.10 -1.77
N PHE A 11 -0.83 4.69 -0.87
CA PHE A 11 -1.63 3.48 -1.05
C PHE A 11 -2.60 3.61 -2.23
N GLU A 12 -3.35 4.70 -2.32
CA GLU A 12 -4.29 4.95 -3.43
C GLU A 12 -3.57 5.03 -4.78
N ASN A 13 -2.39 5.65 -4.82
CA ASN A 13 -1.55 5.66 -6.03
C ASN A 13 -1.05 4.26 -6.40
N GLY A 14 -0.70 3.43 -5.42
CA GLY A 14 -0.29 2.05 -5.64
C GLY A 14 -1.43 1.21 -6.23
N LEU A 15 -2.65 1.35 -5.70
CA LEU A 15 -3.83 0.68 -6.27
C LEU A 15 -4.09 1.12 -7.71
N LYS A 16 -4.07 2.43 -7.98
CA LYS A 16 -4.24 2.95 -9.34
C LYS A 16 -3.20 2.38 -10.30
N LYS A 17 -1.95 2.27 -9.86
CA LYS A 17 -0.86 1.71 -10.67
C LYS A 17 -1.07 0.24 -10.98
N ILE A 18 -1.63 -0.53 -10.04
CA ILE A 18 -1.99 -1.94 -10.25
C ILE A 18 -3.12 -2.04 -11.29
N ASP A 19 -4.15 -1.20 -11.19
CA ASP A 19 -5.25 -1.18 -12.17
C ASP A 19 -4.74 -0.89 -13.58
N GLU A 20 -3.83 0.09 -13.73
CA GLU A 20 -3.18 0.40 -15.01
C GLU A 20 -2.37 -0.79 -15.57
N ILE A 21 -1.73 -1.57 -14.70
CA ILE A 21 -0.98 -2.76 -15.11
C ILE A 21 -1.93 -3.88 -15.54
N ILE A 22 -3.04 -4.08 -14.83
CA ILE A 22 -4.06 -5.07 -15.19
C ILE A 22 -4.63 -4.75 -16.56
N GLU A 23 -5.00 -3.49 -16.81
CA GLU A 23 -5.51 -3.05 -18.11
C GLU A 23 -4.53 -3.35 -19.25
N GLN A 24 -3.23 -3.13 -19.02
CA GLN A 24 -2.18 -3.44 -20.01
C GLN A 24 -2.02 -4.95 -20.25
N LEU A 25 -2.13 -5.76 -19.20
CA LEU A 25 -2.05 -7.22 -19.31
C LEU A 25 -3.28 -7.82 -20.01
N GLU A 26 -4.47 -7.23 -19.79
CA GLU A 26 -5.73 -7.68 -20.39
C GLU A 26 -5.89 -7.28 -21.86
N ASN A 27 -5.20 -6.23 -22.32
CA ASN A 27 -5.26 -5.78 -23.72
C ASN A 27 -4.73 -6.82 -24.73
N GLY A 28 -3.98 -7.83 -24.28
CA GLY A 28 -3.60 -8.99 -25.10
C GLY A 28 -2.60 -8.71 -26.24
N GLU A 29 -2.20 -7.47 -26.45
CA GLU A 29 -1.18 -7.03 -27.42
C GLU A 29 0.24 -7.01 -26.84
N ILE A 30 0.40 -7.42 -25.58
CA ILE A 30 1.67 -7.41 -24.86
C ILE A 30 2.47 -8.69 -25.12
N GLU A 31 3.75 -8.53 -25.44
CA GLU A 31 4.67 -9.65 -25.62
C GLU A 31 4.91 -10.39 -24.29
N LEU A 32 5.21 -11.69 -24.36
CA LEU A 32 5.37 -12.54 -23.17
C LEU A 32 6.40 -11.98 -22.18
N GLU A 33 7.57 -11.56 -22.66
CA GLU A 33 8.62 -11.03 -21.80
C GLU A 33 8.21 -9.72 -21.11
N GLU A 34 7.47 -8.86 -21.80
CA GLU A 34 6.92 -7.64 -21.23
C GLU A 34 5.81 -7.95 -20.21
N SER A 35 4.97 -8.95 -20.47
CA SER A 35 3.92 -9.39 -19.54
C SER A 35 4.49 -9.88 -18.19
N VAL A 36 5.64 -10.58 -18.23
CA VAL A 36 6.36 -11.01 -17.02
C VAL A 36 6.89 -9.79 -16.26
N GLY A 37 7.48 -8.82 -16.95
CA GLY A 37 7.95 -7.58 -16.33
C GLY A 37 6.82 -6.78 -15.67
N LYS A 38 5.65 -6.67 -16.32
CA LYS A 38 4.46 -6.02 -15.76
C LYS A 38 3.94 -6.73 -14.53
N TYR A 39 3.91 -8.06 -14.55
CA TYR A 39 3.53 -8.86 -13.39
C TYR A 39 4.47 -8.61 -12.19
N GLU A 40 5.79 -8.61 -12.42
CA GLU A 40 6.77 -8.30 -11.37
C GLU A 40 6.59 -6.88 -10.81
N GLU A 41 6.31 -5.91 -11.66
CA GLU A 41 5.98 -4.54 -11.26
C GLU A 41 4.74 -4.51 -10.35
N ALA A 42 3.65 -5.17 -10.75
CA ALA A 42 2.43 -5.27 -9.94
C ALA A 42 2.69 -5.92 -8.58
N MET A 43 3.47 -7.00 -8.54
CA MET A 43 3.83 -7.69 -7.29
C MET A 43 4.64 -6.79 -6.35
N LYS A 44 5.54 -5.97 -6.89
CA LYS A 44 6.30 -5.01 -6.11
C LYS A 44 5.38 -3.94 -5.51
N VAL A 45 4.49 -3.36 -6.32
CA VAL A 45 3.54 -2.33 -5.86
C VAL A 45 2.58 -2.88 -4.81
N LEU A 46 2.08 -4.11 -4.98
CA LEU A 46 1.29 -4.82 -3.98
C LEU A 46 2.05 -4.99 -2.66
N GLY A 47 3.34 -5.35 -2.73
CA GLY A 47 4.20 -5.46 -1.56
C GLY A 47 4.35 -4.14 -0.80
N GLU A 48 4.44 -3.02 -1.50
CA GLU A 48 4.48 -1.69 -0.90
C GLU A 48 3.16 -1.31 -0.25
N CYS A 49 2.03 -1.57 -0.93
CA CYS A 49 0.70 -1.35 -0.38
C CYS A 49 0.47 -2.14 0.91
N LYS A 50 0.89 -3.41 0.93
CA LYS A 50 0.82 -4.26 2.13
C LYS A 50 1.64 -3.68 3.29
N LYS A 51 2.87 -3.24 3.05
CA LYS A 51 3.70 -2.60 4.08
C LYS A 51 3.06 -1.34 4.67
N ILE A 52 2.35 -0.56 3.85
CA ILE A 52 1.62 0.61 4.32
C ILE A 52 0.50 0.17 5.28
N LEU A 53 -0.29 -0.83 4.90
CA LEU A 53 -1.37 -1.37 5.74
C LEU A 53 -0.84 -1.97 7.05
N ASP A 54 0.22 -2.78 6.97
CA ASP A 54 0.85 -3.41 8.15
C ASP A 54 1.36 -2.35 9.14
N ASN A 55 1.93 -1.24 8.64
CA ASN A 55 2.37 -0.12 9.48
C ASN A 55 1.19 0.60 10.15
N VAL A 56 0.08 0.79 9.43
CA VAL A 56 -1.13 1.41 9.99
C VAL A 56 -1.76 0.49 11.05
N GLU A 57 -1.86 -0.80 10.79
CA GLU A 57 -2.40 -1.79 11.74
C GLU A 57 -1.52 -1.92 12.99
N GLY A 58 -0.20 -1.97 12.81
CA GLY A 58 0.75 -2.00 13.92
C GLY A 58 0.65 -0.77 14.82
N LYS A 59 0.43 0.42 14.23
CA LYS A 59 0.15 1.65 14.99
C LYS A 59 -1.16 1.55 15.77
N LEU A 60 -2.23 0.99 15.19
CA LEU A 60 -3.50 0.80 15.88
C LEU A 60 -3.38 -0.17 17.06
N LYS A 61 -2.71 -1.31 16.88
CA LYS A 61 -2.47 -2.29 17.94
C LYS A 61 -1.71 -1.70 19.14
N LYS A 62 -0.69 -0.86 18.89
CA LYS A 62 0.05 -0.16 19.96
C LYS A 62 -0.83 0.81 20.77
N VAL A 63 -1.79 1.48 20.13
CA VAL A 63 -2.72 2.39 20.82
C VAL A 63 -3.67 1.62 21.74
N VAL A 64 -4.07 0.39 21.37
CA VAL A 64 -4.97 -0.46 22.17
C VAL A 64 -4.29 -1.06 23.40
N SER A 65 -2.96 -1.23 23.38
CA SER A 65 -2.19 -1.86 24.47
C SER A 65 -1.64 -0.89 25.53
N ASP A 66 -1.89 0.41 25.45
CA ASP A 66 -1.62 1.38 26.53
C ASP A 66 -2.63 1.17 27.69
N GLU A 67 -2.14 1.15 28.94
CA GLU A 67 -2.75 0.56 30.14
C GLU A 67 -4.03 1.25 30.67
N GLU A 68 -4.45 2.41 30.17
CA GLU A 68 -5.64 3.13 30.68
C GLU A 68 -6.84 3.23 29.72
N GLY A 69 -6.78 2.66 28.50
CA GLY A 69 -7.87 2.84 27.51
C GLY A 69 -8.06 4.29 27.05
N LYS A 70 -7.12 5.19 27.38
CA LYS A 70 -7.09 6.57 26.89
C LYS A 70 -6.27 6.66 25.60
N ILE A 71 -6.90 7.18 24.56
CA ILE A 71 -6.28 7.38 23.25
C ILE A 71 -5.20 8.46 23.35
N LYS A 72 -3.92 8.08 23.41
CA LYS A 72 -2.80 8.98 23.09
C LYS A 72 -2.31 8.69 21.68
N ILE A 73 -2.64 9.59 20.76
CA ILE A 73 -2.02 9.62 19.44
C ILE A 73 -0.67 10.31 19.60
N THR A 74 0.40 9.54 19.72
CA THR A 74 1.75 10.07 19.49
C THR A 74 2.05 9.98 18.00
N ASP A 75 2.04 11.14 17.33
CA ASP A 75 2.56 11.29 15.97
C ASP A 75 4.06 10.93 16.03
N PHE A 76 4.43 9.74 15.55
CA PHE A 76 5.84 9.41 15.32
C PHE A 76 6.29 9.93 13.94
N GLU A 77 7.49 10.52 13.94
CA GLU A 77 8.27 11.02 12.80
C GLU A 77 8.65 9.98 11.75
#